data_AF-A0A1Q6F8M8-F1
#
_entry.id   AF-A0A1Q6F8M8-F1
#
_cell.length_a   1.000
_cell.length_b   1.000
_cell.length_c   1.000
_cell.angle_alpha   90.00
_cell.angle_beta   90.00
_cell.angle_gamma   90.00
#
_symmetry.space_group_name_H-M   'P 1'
#
loop_
_entity.id
_entity.type
_entity.pdbx_description
1 polymer ?
#
loop_
_entity_poly.entity_id
_entity_poly.type
_entity_poly.pdbx_seq_one_letter_code
_entity_poly.pdbx_strand_id
1 'polypeptide(L)'
;MVTALAAVSLVSCGKKDAPTPAGPTIALEGLDITQVHEITGEPMTVKVNVKADAGIKTFAIRITSPLLTEELLSGIGLSAEMELTAPANDDMSAALASLGFPVGADVTGAKQLSFDISSFVPLIKQLYNGHERDSNHNFELTVTDAANQMARETLKFHISGAEPSVVYNNDANLWLNTATLTAEVPDGGNVAIEYRRAGEQTWQTATVTDAGNGFYTGAIAPEWMSDDAAGVWQMDGMTGVFAGQKYECRVTVGGEEVATSTFETAAGDVIPNGDMQAWSQYVGYGSAGSAVYYPTHHPPQQRRTAPQRQQRLHADALHPLHRAGQRQHLCTA
;
A
#
# COMPACT_ATOMS: atom_id res chain seq x y z
N MET A 1 60.06 55.45 59.19
CA MET A 1 58.92 55.28 60.11
C MET A 1 57.71 54.95 59.27
N VAL A 2 57.23 53.71 59.35
CA VAL A 2 56.15 53.17 58.51
C VAL A 2 54.86 53.19 59.33
N THR A 3 53.84 53.78 58.74
CA THR A 3 52.47 53.96 59.23
C THR A 3 51.73 52.61 59.26
N ALA A 4 51.13 52.25 60.40
CA ALA A 4 50.25 51.08 60.50
C ALA A 4 48.79 51.54 60.44
N LEU A 5 48.08 51.05 59.43
CA LEU A 5 46.66 51.28 59.15
C LEU A 5 45.83 50.28 59.99
N ALA A 6 44.98 50.78 60.88
CA ALA A 6 44.04 49.96 61.64
C ALA A 6 42.83 49.62 60.75
N ALA A 7 42.67 48.33 60.43
CA ALA A 7 41.50 47.82 59.72
C ALA A 7 40.34 47.61 60.71
N VAL A 8 39.26 48.35 60.53
CA VAL A 8 37.96 48.12 61.18
C VAL A 8 37.22 47.05 60.37
N SER A 9 37.01 45.88 60.95
CA SER A 9 36.22 44.81 60.35
C SER A 9 34.72 45.09 60.56
N LEU A 10 34.02 45.46 59.50
CA LEU A 10 32.56 45.50 59.46
C LEU A 10 32.04 44.08 59.21
N VAL A 11 31.41 43.48 60.22
CA VAL A 11 30.63 42.24 60.11
C VAL A 11 29.35 42.55 59.34
N SER A 12 29.28 42.09 58.10
CA SER A 12 28.04 42.06 57.31
C SER A 12 27.23 40.82 57.68
N CYS A 13 25.98 41.01 58.10
CA CYS A 13 25.03 39.92 58.37
C CYS A 13 24.74 39.14 57.09
N GLY A 14 25.06 37.85 57.10
CA GLY A 14 24.74 36.92 56.02
C GLY A 14 23.22 36.78 55.86
N LYS A 15 22.69 37.31 54.76
CA LYS A 15 21.50 36.71 54.14
C LYS A 15 21.94 35.33 53.68
N LYS A 16 21.32 34.28 54.20
CA LYS A 16 21.40 32.96 53.57
C LYS A 16 20.70 33.10 52.23
N ASP A 17 21.49 33.22 51.17
CA ASP A 17 20.98 33.11 49.81
C ASP A 17 20.30 31.74 49.71
N ALA A 18 19.00 31.74 49.39
CA ALA A 18 18.30 30.51 49.05
C ALA A 18 19.06 29.85 47.89
N PRO A 19 19.20 28.52 47.85
CA PRO A 19 19.88 27.86 46.73
C PRO A 19 19.23 28.30 45.42
N THR A 20 20.03 28.78 44.47
CA THR A 20 19.55 29.07 43.11
C THR A 20 18.88 27.81 42.56
N PRO A 21 17.62 27.87 42.09
CA PRO A 21 16.96 26.73 41.48
C PRO A 21 17.82 26.12 40.37
N ALA A 22 17.79 24.80 40.23
CA ALA A 22 18.40 24.15 39.08
C ALA A 22 17.61 24.48 37.81
N GLY A 23 18.32 24.61 36.68
CA GLY A 23 17.68 24.82 35.38
C GLY A 23 16.77 23.66 34.98
N PRO A 24 15.87 23.89 34.02
CA PRO A 24 14.94 22.87 33.60
C PRO A 24 15.66 21.68 32.95
N THR A 25 15.02 20.51 32.99
CA THR A 25 15.48 19.29 32.32
C THR A 25 14.31 18.59 31.65
N ILE A 26 14.56 17.99 30.50
CA ILE A 26 13.60 17.21 29.72
C ILE A 26 14.18 15.81 29.56
N ALA A 27 13.40 14.78 29.86
CA ALA A 27 13.81 13.39 29.72
C ALA A 27 12.65 12.52 29.24
N LEU A 28 12.97 11.40 28.60
CA LEU A 28 12.00 10.36 28.28
C LEU A 28 12.01 9.28 29.37
N GLU A 29 10.85 8.69 29.63
CA GLU A 29 10.75 7.47 30.43
C GLU A 29 10.96 6.25 29.53
N GLY A 30 11.92 5.40 29.86
CA GLY A 30 12.18 4.15 29.13
C GLY A 30 12.90 4.29 27.78
N LEU A 31 13.03 5.50 27.24
CA LEU A 31 13.74 5.80 25.98
C LEU A 31 14.89 6.79 26.22
N ASP A 32 15.88 6.77 25.34
CA ASP A 32 16.99 7.72 25.32
C ASP A 32 16.66 8.89 24.38
N ILE A 33 16.46 10.09 24.93
CA ILE A 33 16.10 11.29 24.16
C ILE A 33 17.16 11.69 23.10
N THR A 34 18.39 11.24 23.24
CA THR A 34 19.48 11.57 22.30
C THR A 34 19.46 10.71 21.04
N GLN A 35 18.80 9.55 21.09
CA GLN A 35 18.73 8.57 20.02
C GLN A 35 17.55 8.83 19.07
N VAL A 36 17.67 8.27 17.87
CA VAL A 36 16.57 8.19 16.90
C VAL A 36 15.79 6.91 17.19
N HIS A 37 14.47 7.01 17.31
CA HIS A 37 13.60 5.88 17.61
C HIS A 37 12.74 5.51 16.41
N GLU A 38 12.73 4.22 16.07
CA GLU A 38 11.95 3.71 14.95
C GLU A 38 10.47 3.53 15.30
N ILE A 39 9.57 3.99 14.43
CA ILE A 39 8.13 3.79 14.56
C ILE A 39 7.75 2.50 13.81
N THR A 40 7.68 1.39 14.55
CA THR A 40 7.44 0.06 13.94
C THR A 40 5.96 -0.24 13.67
N GLY A 41 5.02 0.55 14.17
CA GLY A 41 3.56 0.32 14.06
C GLY A 41 2.96 -0.46 15.23
N GLU A 42 3.80 -0.98 16.12
CA GLU A 42 3.41 -1.47 17.44
C GLU A 42 3.17 -0.30 18.42
N PRO A 43 2.42 -0.50 19.50
CA PRO A 43 2.24 0.52 20.53
C PRO A 43 3.60 0.92 21.13
N MET A 44 4.06 2.11 20.78
CA MET A 44 5.27 2.72 21.30
C MET A 44 4.93 3.54 22.54
N THR A 45 5.59 3.28 23.67
CA THR A 45 5.41 4.10 24.87
C THR A 45 6.33 5.31 24.83
N VAL A 46 5.76 6.50 24.78
CA VAL A 46 6.50 7.76 24.78
C VAL A 46 5.96 8.66 25.88
N LYS A 47 6.65 8.66 27.02
CA LYS A 47 6.35 9.51 28.16
C LYS A 47 7.45 10.53 28.36
N VAL A 48 7.07 11.81 28.39
CA VAL A 48 7.98 12.93 28.55
C VAL A 48 7.89 13.41 29.99
N ASN A 49 9.04 13.56 30.63
CA ASN A 49 9.19 14.09 31.97
C ASN A 49 9.96 15.41 31.92
N VAL A 50 9.36 16.47 32.43
CA VAL A 50 9.96 17.79 32.56
C VAL A 50 10.08 18.14 34.03
N LYS A 51 11.26 18.62 34.42
CA LYS A 51 11.51 19.18 35.75
C LYS A 51 11.98 20.61 35.59
N ALA A 52 11.39 21.54 36.35
CA ALA A 52 11.77 22.94 36.39
C ALA A 52 11.57 23.47 37.82
N ASP A 53 12.64 23.57 38.62
CA ASP A 53 12.52 23.87 40.05
C ASP A 53 11.91 25.27 40.32
N ALA A 54 12.15 26.22 39.41
CA ALA A 54 11.55 27.55 39.42
C ALA A 54 10.10 27.59 38.91
N GLY A 55 9.57 26.49 38.36
CA GLY A 55 8.28 26.40 37.70
C GLY A 55 8.36 26.78 36.21
N ILE A 56 7.61 26.08 35.36
CA ILE A 56 7.58 26.33 33.91
C ILE A 56 6.95 27.70 33.62
N LYS A 57 7.64 28.54 32.83
CA LYS A 57 7.15 29.83 32.34
C LYS A 57 6.62 29.72 30.91
N THR A 58 7.36 29.03 30.03
CA THR A 58 6.94 28.71 28.66
C THR A 58 7.38 27.30 28.30
N PHE A 59 6.62 26.62 27.47
CA PHE A 59 6.92 25.31 26.92
C PHE A 59 6.46 25.24 25.46
N ALA A 60 7.41 25.51 24.56
CA ALA A 60 7.20 25.47 23.12
C ALA A 60 7.52 24.10 22.53
N ILE A 61 6.76 23.70 21.52
CA ILE A 61 6.97 22.53 20.69
C ILE A 61 7.12 22.99 19.24
N ARG A 62 8.16 22.50 18.57
CA ARG A 62 8.38 22.72 17.14
C ARG A 62 8.49 21.39 16.42
N ILE A 63 7.63 21.19 15.43
CA ILE A 63 7.54 19.99 14.60
C ILE A 63 8.33 20.23 13.31
N THR A 64 9.22 19.30 12.97
CA THR A 64 9.88 19.24 11.67
C THR A 64 9.68 17.85 11.10
N SER A 65 8.83 17.74 10.08
CA SER A 65 8.45 16.48 9.46
C SER A 65 8.11 16.69 7.99
N PRO A 66 8.47 15.75 7.09
CA PRO A 66 8.06 15.81 5.69
C PRO A 66 6.57 15.50 5.49
N LEU A 67 5.95 14.72 6.37
CA LEU A 67 4.53 14.33 6.27
C LEU A 67 3.60 15.32 6.96
N LEU A 68 3.97 15.77 8.17
CA LEU A 68 3.15 16.68 8.96
C LEU A 68 3.32 18.12 8.45
N THR A 69 2.84 18.35 7.23
CA THR A 69 2.81 19.67 6.61
C THR A 69 1.84 20.60 7.35
N GLU A 70 1.97 21.91 7.13
CA GLU A 70 1.07 22.90 7.72
C GLU A 70 -0.40 22.63 7.38
N GLU A 71 -0.69 22.18 6.15
CA GLU A 71 -2.04 21.83 5.72
C GLU A 71 -2.61 20.68 6.56
N LEU A 72 -1.86 19.59 6.70
CA LEU A 72 -2.29 18.41 7.46
C LEU A 72 -2.44 18.73 8.95
N LEU A 73 -1.50 19.48 9.52
CA LEU A 73 -1.56 19.94 10.90
C LEU A 73 -2.76 20.85 11.13
N SER A 74 -3.01 21.81 10.25
CA SER A 74 -4.17 22.72 10.37
C SER A 74 -5.50 21.97 10.30
N GLY A 75 -5.57 20.91 9.47
CA GLY A 75 -6.75 20.05 9.35
C GLY A 75 -7.12 19.31 10.64
N ILE A 76 -6.17 19.15 11.55
CA ILE A 76 -6.37 18.57 12.89
C ILE A 76 -6.27 19.60 14.03
N GLY A 77 -6.28 20.91 13.70
CA GLY A 77 -6.25 21.99 14.68
C GLY A 77 -4.87 22.24 15.31
N LEU A 78 -3.79 21.73 14.71
CA LEU A 78 -2.41 21.92 15.17
C LEU A 78 -1.63 22.86 14.24
N SER A 79 -0.41 23.23 14.67
CA SER A 79 0.55 23.99 13.88
C SER A 79 1.96 23.43 14.03
N ALA A 80 2.87 23.80 13.12
CA ALA A 80 4.27 23.38 13.20
C ALA A 80 4.99 23.95 14.44
N GLU A 81 4.53 25.08 14.97
CA GLU A 81 5.01 25.68 16.22
C GLU A 81 3.83 25.91 17.16
N MET A 82 3.93 25.41 18.38
CA MET A 82 2.88 25.45 19.39
C MET A 82 3.46 25.78 20.76
N GLU A 83 2.67 26.39 21.62
CA GLU A 83 3.05 26.75 22.99
C GLU A 83 2.05 26.12 23.96
N LEU A 84 2.51 25.21 24.81
CA LEU A 84 1.65 24.47 25.72
C LEU A 84 1.15 25.35 26.87
N THR A 85 1.91 26.36 27.31
CA THR A 85 1.45 27.26 28.40
C THR A 85 0.37 28.23 27.95
N ALA A 86 0.33 28.55 26.66
CA ALA A 86 -0.63 29.47 26.04
C ALA A 86 -0.88 29.05 24.58
N PRO A 87 -1.73 28.02 24.34
CA PRO A 87 -2.12 27.63 22.99
C PRO A 87 -2.75 28.80 22.24
N ALA A 88 -2.62 28.83 20.91
CA ALA A 88 -3.06 29.97 20.10
C ALA A 88 -4.59 30.19 20.13
N ASN A 89 -5.36 29.10 20.29
CA ASN A 89 -6.83 29.11 20.37
C ASN A 89 -7.35 27.85 21.08
N ASP A 90 -8.65 27.82 21.38
CA ASP A 90 -9.30 26.72 22.09
C ASP A 90 -9.27 25.39 21.30
N ASP A 91 -9.37 25.46 19.96
CA ASP A 91 -9.33 24.27 19.10
C ASP A 91 -7.96 23.57 19.19
N MET A 92 -6.87 24.34 19.16
CA MET A 92 -5.51 23.84 19.36
C MET A 92 -5.33 23.26 20.76
N SER A 93 -5.88 23.92 21.78
CA SER A 93 -5.87 23.40 23.16
C SER A 93 -6.55 22.04 23.25
N ALA A 94 -7.70 21.87 22.58
CA ALA A 94 -8.43 20.61 22.56
C ALA A 94 -7.69 19.53 21.75
N ALA A 95 -7.11 19.89 20.60
CA ALA A 95 -6.33 18.98 19.77
C ALA A 95 -5.08 18.46 20.52
N LEU A 96 -4.32 19.35 21.15
CA LEU A 96 -3.17 19.00 21.98
C LEU A 96 -3.57 18.06 23.14
N ALA A 97 -4.64 18.39 23.86
CA ALA A 97 -5.14 17.56 24.95
C ALA A 97 -5.57 16.16 24.47
N SER A 98 -6.19 16.06 23.30
CA SER A 98 -6.59 14.77 22.71
C SER A 98 -5.40 13.87 22.35
N LEU A 99 -4.26 14.47 22.06
CA LEU A 99 -2.98 13.80 21.76
C LEU A 99 -2.12 13.56 23.00
N GLY A 100 -2.64 13.88 24.19
CA GLY A 100 -1.95 13.64 25.47
C GLY A 100 -1.02 14.77 25.91
N PHE A 101 -1.00 15.92 25.22
CA PHE A 101 -0.24 17.09 25.66
C PHE A 101 -1.01 17.88 26.72
N PRO A 102 -0.39 18.21 27.87
CA PRO A 102 -0.97 19.12 28.85
C PRO A 102 -0.95 20.55 28.32
N VAL A 103 -1.92 21.37 28.73
CA VAL A 103 -2.09 22.74 28.20
C VAL A 103 -2.48 23.74 29.28
N GLY A 104 -2.13 25.01 29.06
CA GLY A 104 -2.53 26.14 29.88
C GLY A 104 -2.07 26.04 31.34
N ALA A 105 -3.03 26.03 32.24
CA ALA A 105 -2.81 26.03 33.68
C ALA A 105 -2.17 24.73 34.20
N ASP A 106 -2.32 23.61 33.50
CA ASP A 106 -1.71 22.33 33.88
C ASP A 106 -0.19 22.32 33.66
N VAL A 107 0.30 23.22 32.81
CA VAL A 107 1.73 23.37 32.49
C VAL A 107 2.34 24.55 33.22
N THR A 108 1.63 25.68 33.26
CA THR A 108 2.15 26.95 33.77
C THR A 108 2.46 26.85 35.27
N GLY A 109 3.71 27.14 35.65
CA GLY A 109 4.19 27.10 37.03
C GLY A 109 4.43 25.69 37.58
N ALA A 110 4.15 24.63 36.81
CA ALA A 110 4.44 23.27 37.22
C ALA A 110 5.95 23.07 37.42
N LYS A 111 6.34 22.42 38.52
CA LYS A 111 7.74 22.10 38.82
C LYS A 111 8.18 20.74 38.31
N GLN A 112 7.21 19.85 38.17
CA GLN A 112 7.33 18.53 37.60
C GLN A 112 6.10 18.32 36.72
N LEU A 113 6.33 17.89 35.49
CA LEU A 113 5.28 17.64 34.51
C LEU A 113 5.61 16.31 33.83
N SER A 114 4.63 15.42 33.80
CA SER A 114 4.75 14.13 33.13
C SER A 114 3.52 13.97 32.23
N PHE A 115 3.75 13.62 30.97
CA PHE A 115 2.68 13.43 30.01
C PHE A 115 3.03 12.35 28.99
N ASP A 116 1.99 11.75 28.42
CA ASP A 116 2.07 10.55 27.61
C ASP A 116 1.57 10.85 26.20
N ILE A 117 2.46 10.70 25.20
CA ILE A 117 2.17 10.92 23.77
C ILE A 117 2.23 9.61 22.98
N SER A 118 2.09 8.47 23.65
CA SER A 118 2.17 7.12 23.06
C SER A 118 1.12 6.88 21.96
N SER A 119 -0.01 7.60 22.00
CA SER A 119 -1.05 7.51 20.97
C SER A 119 -0.72 8.31 19.71
N PHE A 120 0.04 9.40 19.85
CA PHE A 120 0.33 10.31 18.76
C PHE A 120 1.41 9.75 17.83
N VAL A 121 2.48 9.16 18.38
CA VAL A 121 3.63 8.70 17.58
C VAL A 121 3.25 7.63 16.55
N PRO A 122 2.50 6.55 16.90
CA PRO A 122 2.05 5.55 15.92
C PRO A 122 1.04 6.11 14.90
N LEU A 123 0.25 7.13 15.25
CA LEU A 123 -0.70 7.75 14.33
C LEU A 123 0.01 8.38 13.12
N ILE A 124 1.25 8.87 13.30
CA ILE A 124 2.07 9.42 12.22
C ILE A 124 2.29 8.38 11.11
N LYS A 125 2.56 7.12 11.49
CA LYS A 125 2.71 6.03 10.52
C LYS A 125 1.40 5.74 9.79
N GLN A 126 0.26 5.79 10.49
CA GLN A 126 -1.05 5.58 9.88
C GLN A 126 -1.39 6.63 8.82
N LEU A 127 -0.88 7.87 8.96
CA LEU A 127 -1.07 8.94 7.98
C LEU A 127 -0.39 8.66 6.64
N TYR A 128 0.59 7.75 6.58
CA TYR A 128 1.14 7.26 5.31
C TYR A 128 0.17 6.34 4.54
N ASN A 129 -0.94 5.89 5.16
CA ASN A 129 -1.95 5.03 4.53
C ASN A 129 -1.36 3.77 3.83
N GLY A 130 -0.28 3.20 4.36
CA GLY A 130 0.41 2.05 3.78
C GLY A 130 1.36 2.42 2.63
N HIS A 131 1.81 3.67 2.58
CA HIS A 131 2.81 4.18 1.63
C HIS A 131 4.00 4.75 2.40
N GLU A 132 4.49 4.00 3.39
CA GLU A 132 5.61 4.45 4.22
C GLU A 132 6.82 4.78 3.35
N ARG A 133 7.34 5.99 3.53
CA ARG A 133 8.59 6.45 2.92
C ARG A 133 9.60 6.66 4.02
N ASP A 134 10.88 6.51 3.68
CA ASP A 134 11.95 6.85 4.59
C ASP A 134 11.82 8.31 5.04
N SER A 135 11.58 8.52 6.34
CA SER A 135 11.28 9.85 6.85
C SER A 135 11.72 10.06 8.29
N ASN A 136 12.11 11.31 8.57
CA ASN A 136 12.48 11.75 9.91
C ASN A 136 11.43 12.73 10.45
N HIS A 137 10.99 12.51 11.68
CA HIS A 137 10.00 13.28 12.39
C HIS A 137 10.59 13.79 13.70
N ASN A 138 10.89 15.09 13.76
CA ASN A 138 11.54 15.71 14.89
C ASN A 138 10.56 16.62 15.65
N PHE A 139 10.52 16.46 16.97
CA PHE A 139 9.75 17.30 17.87
C PHE A 139 10.73 17.98 18.83
N GLU A 140 11.03 19.24 18.58
CA GLU A 140 11.85 20.05 19.45
C GLU A 140 11.02 20.58 20.61
N LEU A 141 11.40 20.22 21.83
CA LEU A 141 10.80 20.63 23.08
C LEU A 141 11.67 21.71 23.70
N THR A 142 11.12 22.90 23.92
CA THR A 142 11.83 24.03 24.51
C THR A 142 11.10 24.49 25.77
N VAL A 143 11.73 24.33 26.92
CA VAL A 143 11.19 24.74 28.23
C VAL A 143 12.00 25.93 28.74
N THR A 144 11.30 27.01 29.10
CA THR A 144 11.87 28.13 29.86
C THR A 144 11.19 28.17 31.22
N ASP A 145 11.97 28.27 32.29
CA ASP A 145 11.45 28.37 33.66
C ASP A 145 11.24 29.83 34.11
N ALA A 146 10.68 30.02 35.30
CA ALA A 146 10.46 31.36 35.87
C ALA A 146 11.75 32.10 36.25
N ALA A 147 12.88 31.40 36.36
CA ALA A 147 14.20 31.99 36.53
C ALA A 147 14.84 32.39 35.19
N ASN A 148 14.15 32.19 34.06
CA ASN A 148 14.61 32.39 32.69
C ASN A 148 15.78 31.47 32.29
N GLN A 149 15.89 30.31 32.92
CA GLN A 149 16.76 29.22 32.47
C GLN A 149 16.01 28.39 31.41
N MET A 150 16.77 27.83 30.47
CA MET A 150 16.22 27.18 29.28
C MET A 150 16.80 25.78 29.12
N ALA A 151 15.94 24.85 28.72
CA ALA A 151 16.32 23.52 28.25
C ALA A 151 15.68 23.28 26.89
N ARG A 152 16.44 22.66 26.00
CA ARG A 152 15.98 22.28 24.67
C ARG A 152 16.44 20.87 24.38
N GLU A 153 15.50 20.02 24.03
CA GLU A 153 15.76 18.64 23.60
C GLU A 153 14.91 18.33 22.38
N THR A 154 15.34 17.37 21.57
CA THR A 154 14.62 16.98 20.36
C THR A 154 14.27 15.50 20.43
N LEU A 155 12.98 15.18 20.42
CA LEU A 155 12.51 13.82 20.20
C LEU A 155 12.66 13.51 18.72
N LYS A 156 13.43 12.47 18.40
CA LYS A 156 13.72 12.06 17.02
C LYS A 156 13.05 10.73 16.75
N PHE A 157 12.11 10.74 15.82
CA PHE A 157 11.48 9.52 15.34
C PHE A 157 11.79 9.29 13.87
N HIS A 158 11.90 8.03 13.50
CA HIS A 158 12.13 7.60 12.14
C HIS A 158 11.04 6.60 11.73
N ILE A 159 10.60 6.71 10.47
CA ILE A 159 9.80 5.70 9.81
C ILE A 159 10.64 5.21 8.64
N SER A 160 10.98 3.93 8.65
CA SER A 160 11.58 3.25 7.52
C SER A 160 10.55 3.13 6.40
N GLY A 161 10.99 3.38 5.17
CA GLY A 161 10.16 3.14 3.99
C GLY A 161 9.74 1.68 3.87
N ALA A 162 8.62 1.42 3.17
CA ALA A 162 8.27 0.05 2.83
C ALA A 162 9.35 -0.56 1.90
N GLU A 163 9.59 -1.86 2.07
CA GLU A 163 10.53 -2.57 1.20
C GLU A 163 9.99 -2.60 -0.24
N PRO A 164 10.83 -2.35 -1.26
CA PRO A 164 10.40 -2.43 -2.64
C PRO A 164 9.80 -3.80 -2.98
N SER A 165 8.77 -3.81 -3.81
CA SER A 165 8.09 -5.06 -4.19
C SER A 165 7.64 -5.06 -5.65
N VAL A 166 7.41 -6.25 -6.21
CA VAL A 166 6.78 -6.43 -7.52
C VAL A 166 5.84 -7.63 -7.50
N VAL A 167 4.61 -7.40 -7.92
CA VAL A 167 3.51 -8.36 -7.86
C VAL A 167 2.87 -8.48 -9.23
N TYR A 168 2.56 -9.72 -9.62
CA TYR A 168 1.78 -9.99 -10.82
C TYR A 168 0.27 -9.87 -10.56
N ASN A 169 -0.43 -9.16 -11.44
CA ASN A 169 -1.84 -8.80 -11.27
C ASN A 169 -2.83 -9.91 -11.68
N ASN A 170 -2.32 -11.11 -11.98
CA ASN A 170 -3.14 -12.25 -12.36
C ASN A 170 -4.08 -11.99 -13.56
N ASP A 171 -3.57 -11.23 -14.54
CA ASP A 171 -4.35 -10.65 -15.63
C ASP A 171 -3.82 -11.01 -17.03
N ALA A 172 -2.99 -12.04 -17.15
CA ALA A 172 -2.42 -12.45 -18.42
C ALA A 172 -3.50 -12.73 -19.47
N ASN A 173 -3.43 -11.99 -20.57
CA ASN A 173 -4.19 -12.24 -21.78
C ASN A 173 -3.31 -13.03 -22.76
N LEU A 174 -3.47 -14.35 -22.77
CA LEU A 174 -2.70 -15.27 -23.62
C LEU A 174 -3.05 -15.17 -25.11
N TRP A 175 -4.13 -14.48 -25.47
CA TRP A 175 -4.45 -14.21 -26.87
C TRP A 175 -3.66 -13.01 -27.40
N LEU A 176 -3.47 -11.99 -26.57
CA LEU A 176 -2.69 -10.80 -26.91
C LEU A 176 -1.22 -10.86 -26.43
N ASN A 177 -0.87 -11.92 -25.69
CA ASN A 177 0.42 -12.09 -25.01
C ASN A 177 0.78 -10.92 -24.07
N THR A 178 -0.22 -10.36 -23.39
CA THR A 178 -0.04 -9.21 -22.48
C THR A 178 -0.30 -9.59 -21.02
N ALA A 179 0.33 -8.88 -20.09
CA ALA A 179 0.08 -8.97 -18.64
C ALA A 179 0.48 -7.66 -17.97
N THR A 180 0.07 -7.46 -16.71
CA THR A 180 0.55 -6.33 -15.91
C THR A 180 1.20 -6.77 -14.60
N LEU A 181 2.22 -5.99 -14.21
CA LEU A 181 2.90 -6.06 -12.94
C LEU A 181 2.65 -4.76 -12.18
N THR A 182 2.48 -4.84 -10.87
CA THR A 182 2.47 -3.70 -9.97
C THR A 182 3.73 -3.73 -9.13
N ALA A 183 4.48 -2.63 -9.12
CA ALA A 183 5.64 -2.46 -8.26
C ALA A 183 5.39 -1.34 -7.26
N GLU A 184 5.87 -1.54 -6.04
CA GLU A 184 5.93 -0.51 -5.00
C GLU A 184 7.39 -0.18 -4.75
N VAL A 185 7.76 1.08 -4.91
CA VAL A 185 9.10 1.63 -4.68
C VAL A 185 8.89 2.97 -3.97
N PRO A 186 8.83 3.01 -2.63
CA PRO A 186 8.38 4.19 -1.90
C PRO A 186 9.23 5.44 -2.13
N ASP A 187 10.54 5.26 -2.27
CA ASP A 187 11.50 6.34 -2.53
C ASP A 187 11.56 6.74 -4.01
N GLY A 188 10.89 5.98 -4.88
CA GLY A 188 10.82 6.19 -6.32
C GLY A 188 12.19 6.13 -7.01
N GLY A 189 12.41 7.04 -7.96
CA GLY A 189 13.65 7.14 -8.74
C GLY A 189 13.48 6.71 -10.20
N ASN A 190 14.59 6.32 -10.84
CA ASN A 190 14.57 5.76 -12.20
C ASN A 190 14.19 4.28 -12.12
N VAL A 191 12.87 4.03 -12.06
CA VAL A 191 12.30 2.69 -11.89
C VAL A 191 12.13 2.00 -13.24
N ALA A 192 12.65 0.78 -13.35
CA ALA A 192 12.35 -0.14 -14.44
C ALA A 192 11.75 -1.43 -13.88
N ILE A 193 10.73 -1.95 -14.56
CA ILE A 193 10.13 -3.26 -14.27
C ILE A 193 10.55 -4.20 -15.39
N GLU A 194 11.18 -5.30 -15.03
CA GLU A 194 11.77 -6.23 -15.98
C GLU A 194 11.24 -7.64 -15.76
N TYR A 195 11.18 -8.41 -16.84
CA TYR A 195 10.69 -9.78 -16.84
C TYR A 195 11.50 -10.66 -17.79
N ARG A 196 11.54 -11.96 -17.53
CA ARG A 196 12.04 -12.97 -18.46
C ARG A 196 11.39 -14.31 -18.18
N ARG A 197 11.38 -15.21 -19.15
CA ARG A 197 11.02 -16.61 -18.85
C ARG A 197 12.09 -17.22 -17.94
N ALA A 198 11.67 -18.07 -17.01
CA ALA A 198 12.57 -18.69 -16.04
C ALA A 198 13.69 -19.46 -16.76
N GLY A 199 14.94 -19.18 -16.37
CA GLY A 199 16.14 -19.78 -16.97
C GLY A 199 16.71 -19.03 -18.18
N GLU A 200 15.98 -18.09 -18.78
CA GLU A 200 16.54 -17.20 -19.81
C GLU A 200 17.57 -16.25 -19.20
N GLN A 201 18.53 -15.78 -20.00
CA GLN A 201 19.56 -14.85 -19.53
C GLN A 201 19.14 -13.38 -19.71
N THR A 202 18.46 -13.07 -20.80
CA THR A 202 18.11 -11.71 -21.19
C THR A 202 16.82 -11.25 -20.51
N TRP A 203 16.90 -10.13 -19.80
CA TRP A 203 15.74 -9.43 -19.25
C TRP A 203 15.08 -8.57 -20.33
N GLN A 204 13.76 -8.57 -20.35
CA GLN A 204 12.92 -7.65 -21.13
C GLN A 204 12.39 -6.56 -20.21
N THR A 205 12.23 -5.35 -20.74
CA THR A 205 11.70 -4.21 -19.97
C THR A 205 10.22 -4.02 -20.27
N ALA A 206 9.38 -4.04 -19.24
CA ALA A 206 7.98 -3.70 -19.36
C ALA A 206 7.81 -2.17 -19.55
N THR A 207 6.71 -1.76 -20.18
CA THR A 207 6.39 -0.32 -20.27
C THR A 207 5.90 0.17 -18.92
N VAL A 208 6.70 1.01 -18.24
CA VAL A 208 6.40 1.51 -16.90
C VAL A 208 5.53 2.77 -16.95
N THR A 209 4.49 2.81 -16.14
CA THR A 209 3.68 4.00 -15.84
C THR A 209 3.75 4.31 -14.35
N ASP A 210 4.09 5.55 -14.00
CA ASP A 210 4.04 6.05 -12.63
C ASP A 210 2.58 6.30 -12.22
N ALA A 211 2.09 5.51 -11.27
CA ALA A 211 0.74 5.65 -10.71
C ALA A 211 0.67 6.66 -9.55
N GLY A 212 1.83 7.24 -9.18
CA GLY A 212 1.99 8.13 -8.05
C GLY A 212 2.24 7.39 -6.75
N ASN A 213 2.66 8.14 -5.74
CA ASN A 213 2.86 7.64 -4.36
C ASN A 213 3.83 6.45 -4.22
N GLY A 214 4.74 6.25 -5.16
CA GLY A 214 5.68 5.12 -5.15
C GLY A 214 5.13 3.86 -5.82
N PHE A 215 3.95 3.92 -6.45
CA PHE A 215 3.39 2.80 -7.21
C PHE A 215 3.67 2.94 -8.69
N TYR A 216 4.05 1.83 -9.30
CA TYR A 216 4.37 1.74 -10.72
C TYR A 216 3.62 0.57 -11.33
N THR A 217 3.11 0.75 -12.55
CA THR A 217 2.51 -0.33 -13.35
C THR A 217 3.43 -0.67 -14.51
N GLY A 218 3.86 -1.92 -14.62
CA GLY A 218 4.61 -2.45 -15.74
C GLY A 218 3.68 -3.20 -16.70
N ALA A 219 3.48 -2.66 -17.90
CA ALA A 219 2.72 -3.34 -18.95
C ALA A 219 3.66 -4.21 -19.80
N ILE A 220 3.41 -5.52 -19.79
CA ILE A 220 4.09 -6.50 -20.64
C ILE A 220 3.29 -6.64 -21.93
N ALA A 221 3.95 -6.48 -23.07
CA ALA A 221 3.37 -6.67 -24.40
C ALA A 221 4.38 -7.30 -25.35
N PRO A 222 3.92 -8.00 -26.40
CA PRO A 222 4.80 -8.51 -27.44
C PRO A 222 5.29 -7.38 -28.35
N GLU A 223 6.54 -7.47 -28.76
CA GLU A 223 7.12 -6.68 -29.83
C GLU A 223 7.04 -7.42 -31.16
N TRP A 224 6.93 -6.65 -32.25
CA TRP A 224 6.84 -7.18 -33.61
C TRP A 224 8.01 -6.65 -34.43
N MET A 225 8.71 -7.56 -35.09
CA MET A 225 9.86 -7.28 -35.95
C MET A 225 9.47 -7.50 -37.42
N SER A 226 9.95 -6.65 -38.32
CA SER A 226 9.79 -6.85 -39.76
C SER A 226 10.91 -7.74 -40.30
N ASP A 227 10.55 -8.72 -41.14
CA ASP A 227 11.51 -9.32 -42.07
C ASP A 227 11.48 -8.52 -43.37
N ASP A 228 12.46 -7.63 -43.54
CA ASP A 228 12.57 -6.71 -44.66
C ASP A 228 12.66 -7.41 -46.03
N ALA A 229 12.96 -8.72 -46.06
CA ALA A 229 13.03 -9.50 -47.29
C ALA A 229 11.67 -10.06 -47.75
N ALA A 230 10.71 -10.24 -46.83
CA ALA A 230 9.46 -10.93 -47.10
C ALA A 230 8.19 -10.08 -46.83
N GLY A 231 8.32 -8.93 -46.17
CA GLY A 231 7.16 -8.12 -45.76
C GLY A 231 6.28 -8.81 -44.71
N VAL A 232 6.83 -9.80 -44.02
CA VAL A 232 6.16 -10.57 -42.97
C VAL A 232 6.62 -10.04 -41.61
N TRP A 233 5.66 -9.75 -40.74
CA TRP A 233 5.93 -9.38 -39.35
C TRP A 233 6.02 -10.65 -38.50
N GLN A 234 7.08 -10.77 -37.73
CA GLN A 234 7.28 -11.85 -36.77
C GLN A 234 7.32 -11.25 -35.37
N MET A 235 6.63 -11.90 -34.44
CA MET A 235 6.68 -11.53 -33.03
C MET A 235 8.06 -11.89 -32.47
N ASP A 236 8.62 -11.01 -31.64
CA ASP A 236 9.80 -11.36 -30.86
C ASP A 236 9.40 -12.35 -29.76
N GLY A 237 9.85 -13.60 -29.91
CA GLY A 237 9.57 -14.71 -29.00
C GLY A 237 10.18 -14.56 -27.60
N MET A 238 10.94 -13.49 -27.34
CA MET A 238 11.43 -13.11 -26.01
C MET A 238 10.48 -12.16 -25.28
N THR A 239 9.60 -11.46 -25.99
CA THR A 239 8.70 -10.43 -25.45
C THR A 239 7.27 -10.95 -25.28
N GLY A 240 6.53 -10.35 -24.35
CA GLY A 240 5.17 -10.77 -24.01
C GLY A 240 5.12 -11.97 -23.06
N VAL A 241 3.89 -12.42 -22.77
CA VAL A 241 3.61 -13.61 -21.95
C VAL A 241 3.01 -14.76 -22.77
N PHE A 242 3.45 -15.99 -22.53
CA PHE A 242 3.01 -17.18 -23.26
C PHE A 242 2.37 -18.20 -22.32
N ALA A 243 1.52 -19.05 -22.86
CA ALA A 243 0.82 -20.10 -22.12
C ALA A 243 1.78 -21.15 -21.51
N GLY A 244 1.49 -21.58 -20.29
CA GLY A 244 2.19 -22.65 -19.58
C GLY A 244 3.66 -22.32 -19.25
N GLN A 245 4.00 -21.04 -19.17
CA GLN A 245 5.35 -20.58 -18.89
C GLN A 245 5.48 -20.05 -17.47
N LYS A 246 6.69 -20.14 -16.94
CA LYS A 246 7.10 -19.47 -15.70
C LYS A 246 7.93 -18.24 -16.02
N TYR A 247 7.66 -17.14 -15.34
CA TYR A 247 8.35 -15.87 -15.47
C TYR A 247 9.04 -15.49 -14.17
N GLU A 248 10.23 -14.92 -14.31
CA GLU A 248 10.95 -14.19 -13.27
C GLU A 248 10.76 -12.70 -13.54
N CYS A 249 10.52 -11.93 -12.48
CA CYS A 249 10.29 -10.50 -12.53
C CYS A 249 11.22 -9.80 -11.56
N ARG A 250 11.61 -8.58 -11.91
CA ARG A 250 12.37 -7.73 -11.00
C ARG A 250 12.06 -6.26 -11.20
N VAL A 251 12.38 -5.49 -10.17
CA VAL A 251 12.39 -4.04 -10.20
C VAL A 251 13.82 -3.58 -10.06
N THR A 252 14.22 -2.63 -10.89
CA THR A 252 15.49 -1.94 -10.74
C THR A 252 15.29 -0.44 -10.52
N VAL A 253 16.14 0.16 -9.68
CA VAL A 253 16.19 1.60 -9.46
C VAL A 253 17.58 2.08 -9.86
N GLY A 254 17.67 2.90 -10.90
CA GLY A 254 18.97 3.33 -11.43
C GLY A 254 19.85 2.18 -11.95
N GLY A 255 19.25 1.03 -12.26
CA GLY A 255 19.93 -0.17 -12.72
C GLY A 255 20.31 -1.18 -11.63
N GLU A 256 20.09 -0.87 -10.35
CA GLU A 256 20.28 -1.80 -9.23
C GLU A 256 18.98 -2.56 -8.94
N GLU A 257 19.07 -3.88 -8.76
CA GLU A 257 17.92 -4.73 -8.44
C GLU A 257 17.48 -4.52 -6.98
N VAL A 258 16.23 -4.13 -6.78
CA VAL A 258 15.67 -3.84 -5.45
C VAL A 258 14.55 -4.79 -5.03
N ALA A 259 13.89 -5.46 -5.99
CA ALA A 259 12.84 -6.42 -5.70
C ALA A 259 12.76 -7.48 -6.79
N THR A 260 12.33 -8.68 -6.42
CA THR A 260 12.09 -9.79 -7.35
C THR A 260 10.81 -10.54 -7.03
N SER A 261 10.22 -11.18 -8.04
CA SER A 261 9.12 -12.12 -7.87
C SER A 261 9.06 -13.10 -9.03
N THR A 262 8.13 -14.06 -8.96
CA THR A 262 7.89 -15.01 -10.04
C THR A 262 6.40 -15.23 -10.22
N PHE A 263 5.97 -15.50 -11.44
CA PHE A 263 4.60 -15.94 -11.72
C PHE A 263 4.55 -17.02 -12.80
N GLU A 264 3.41 -17.71 -12.90
CA GLU A 264 3.16 -18.74 -13.91
C GLU A 264 1.88 -18.41 -14.68
N THR A 265 1.87 -18.72 -15.98
CA THR A 265 0.70 -18.57 -16.83
C THR A 265 -0.02 -19.91 -17.00
N ALA A 266 -1.34 -19.87 -17.20
CA ALA A 266 -2.11 -21.06 -17.52
C ALA A 266 -1.64 -21.72 -18.81
N ALA A 267 -1.78 -23.06 -18.93
CA ALA A 267 -1.36 -23.84 -20.09
C ALA A 267 -2.06 -23.48 -21.42
N GLY A 268 -3.06 -22.60 -21.38
CA GLY A 268 -3.87 -22.22 -22.53
C GLY A 268 -4.95 -23.26 -22.86
N ASP A 269 -5.75 -22.95 -23.88
CA ASP A 269 -6.81 -23.85 -24.33
C ASP A 269 -6.25 -24.91 -25.27
N VAL A 270 -6.63 -26.17 -25.02
CA VAL A 270 -6.32 -27.27 -25.93
C VAL A 270 -7.18 -27.17 -27.17
N ILE A 271 -6.55 -27.03 -28.35
CA ILE A 271 -7.25 -27.15 -29.64
C ILE A 271 -7.39 -28.63 -29.98
N PRO A 272 -8.62 -29.20 -30.01
CA PRO A 272 -8.80 -30.60 -30.37
C PRO A 272 -8.34 -30.89 -31.80
N ASN A 273 -7.52 -31.93 -31.99
CA ASN A 273 -6.93 -32.32 -33.28
C ASN A 273 -6.04 -31.22 -33.91
N GLY A 274 -5.48 -30.31 -33.11
CA GLY A 274 -4.59 -29.24 -33.59
C GLY A 274 -3.25 -29.74 -34.13
N ASP A 275 -2.86 -30.98 -33.81
CA ASP A 275 -1.71 -31.67 -34.38
C ASP A 275 -1.96 -32.16 -35.82
N MET A 276 -3.20 -32.02 -36.31
CA MET A 276 -3.67 -32.54 -37.58
C MET A 276 -3.35 -34.03 -37.77
N GLN A 277 -3.22 -34.82 -36.71
CA GLN A 277 -2.95 -36.26 -36.82
C GLN A 277 -4.23 -37.10 -36.78
N ALA A 278 -5.32 -36.54 -36.25
CA ALA A 278 -6.64 -37.17 -36.24
C ALA A 278 -7.49 -36.71 -37.44
N TRP A 279 -7.67 -37.61 -38.41
CA TRP A 279 -8.46 -37.38 -39.64
C TRP A 279 -9.73 -38.24 -39.60
N SER A 280 -10.88 -37.66 -39.93
CA SER A 280 -12.11 -38.44 -40.11
C SER A 280 -12.34 -38.77 -41.57
N GLN A 281 -12.76 -40.00 -41.84
CA GLN A 281 -13.13 -40.47 -43.16
C GLN A 281 -14.64 -40.33 -43.35
N TYR A 282 -15.07 -39.58 -44.36
CA TYR A 282 -16.45 -39.60 -44.82
C TYR A 282 -16.55 -40.43 -46.10
N VAL A 283 -17.39 -41.47 -46.06
CA VAL A 283 -17.75 -42.24 -47.26
C VAL A 283 -19.11 -41.72 -47.73
N GLY A 284 -19.09 -40.83 -48.73
CA GLY A 284 -20.31 -40.31 -49.34
C GLY A 284 -21.05 -41.36 -50.16
N TYR A 285 -22.36 -41.21 -50.28
CA TYR A 285 -23.27 -42.06 -51.06
C TYR A 285 -23.12 -41.96 -52.60
N GLY A 286 -22.00 -41.41 -53.10
CA GLY A 286 -21.74 -41.23 -54.52
C GLY A 286 -20.61 -42.13 -55.00
N SER A 287 -20.90 -43.02 -55.95
CA SER A 287 -20.04 -43.91 -56.73
C SER A 287 -18.79 -44.49 -56.02
N ALA A 288 -18.89 -45.79 -55.71
CA ALA A 288 -17.85 -46.67 -55.17
C ALA A 288 -16.40 -46.13 -55.17
N GLY A 289 -15.91 -45.74 -54.00
CA GLY A 289 -14.47 -45.81 -53.67
C GLY A 289 -13.74 -44.51 -53.35
N SER A 290 -14.36 -43.34 -53.47
CA SER A 290 -13.70 -42.07 -53.09
C SER A 290 -13.88 -41.79 -51.59
N ALA A 291 -12.88 -42.14 -50.80
CA ALA A 291 -12.76 -41.67 -49.42
C ALA A 291 -12.31 -40.21 -49.42
N VAL A 292 -13.13 -39.32 -48.84
CA VAL A 292 -12.71 -37.93 -48.60
C VAL A 292 -12.43 -37.78 -47.12
N TYR A 293 -11.24 -37.31 -46.80
CA TYR A 293 -10.82 -37.08 -45.42
C TYR A 293 -11.00 -35.62 -45.04
N TYR A 294 -11.51 -35.39 -43.84
CA TYR A 294 -11.69 -34.05 -43.30
C TYR A 294 -11.10 -33.95 -41.89
N PRO A 295 -10.47 -32.80 -41.57
CA PRO A 295 -9.86 -32.56 -40.26
C PRO A 295 -10.92 -32.15 -39.22
N THR A 296 -11.94 -32.98 -38.98
CA THR A 296 -12.86 -32.84 -37.83
C THR A 296 -13.52 -34.17 -37.52
N HIS A 297 -13.81 -34.42 -36.24
CA HIS A 297 -14.58 -35.59 -35.80
C HIS A 297 -16.06 -35.41 -36.18
N HIS A 298 -16.51 -36.00 -37.28
CA HIS A 298 -17.95 -36.16 -37.51
C HIS A 298 -18.44 -37.28 -36.57
N PRO A 299 -19.42 -37.05 -35.68
CA PRO A 299 -20.09 -38.15 -35.02
C PRO A 299 -20.78 -38.99 -36.08
N PRO A 300 -20.73 -40.34 -36.01
CA PRO A 300 -21.44 -41.17 -36.96
C PRO A 300 -22.92 -40.78 -36.91
N GLN A 301 -23.50 -40.38 -38.06
CA GLN A 301 -24.94 -40.21 -38.15
C GLN A 301 -25.56 -41.54 -37.76
N GLN A 302 -26.12 -41.62 -36.54
CA GLN A 302 -26.96 -42.73 -36.15
C GLN A 302 -28.02 -42.84 -37.24
N ARG A 303 -28.06 -44.00 -37.90
CA ARG A 303 -29.08 -44.32 -38.90
C ARG A 303 -30.43 -44.05 -38.24
N ARG A 304 -31.08 -42.94 -38.57
CA ARG A 304 -32.51 -42.76 -38.34
C ARG A 304 -33.17 -43.80 -39.22
N THR A 305 -33.55 -44.94 -38.64
CA THR A 305 -34.49 -45.86 -39.26
C THR A 305 -35.76 -45.07 -39.57
N ALA A 306 -36.08 -44.97 -40.86
CA ALA A 306 -37.24 -44.23 -41.35
C ALA A 306 -38.55 -44.87 -40.85
N PRO A 307 -39.63 -44.08 -40.71
CA PRO A 307 -40.88 -44.53 -40.10
C PRO A 307 -41.69 -45.39 -41.09
N GLN A 308 -42.26 -46.51 -40.62
CA GLN A 308 -43.26 -47.24 -41.38
C GLN A 308 -44.52 -46.38 -41.55
N ARG A 309 -44.75 -45.95 -42.78
CA ARG A 309 -45.98 -45.28 -43.22
C ARG A 309 -46.94 -46.34 -43.74
N GLN A 310 -48.01 -46.62 -43.00
CA GLN A 310 -49.20 -47.28 -43.58
C GLN A 310 -50.36 -46.29 -43.51
N GLN A 311 -50.66 -45.69 -44.66
CA GLN A 311 -51.87 -44.90 -44.89
C GLN A 311 -53.04 -45.86 -45.15
N ARG A 312 -54.18 -45.63 -44.49
CA ARG A 312 -55.49 -45.62 -45.18
C ARG A 312 -56.54 -44.89 -44.34
N LEU A 313 -57.13 -43.91 -44.99
CA LEU A 313 -58.33 -43.17 -44.63
C LEU A 313 -59.53 -44.11 -44.41
N HIS A 314 -60.40 -43.79 -43.45
CA HIS A 314 -61.83 -43.53 -43.70
C HIS A 314 -62.52 -42.99 -42.44
N ALA A 315 -63.37 -41.99 -42.67
CA ALA A 315 -64.28 -41.39 -41.72
C ALA A 315 -65.55 -42.25 -41.52
N ASP A 316 -66.34 -41.82 -40.52
CA ASP A 316 -67.71 -42.21 -40.14
C ASP A 316 -67.90 -43.36 -39.14
N ALA A 317 -68.27 -43.01 -37.90
CA ALA A 317 -69.58 -43.32 -37.32
C ALA A 317 -69.73 -42.83 -35.84
N LEU A 318 -70.65 -41.89 -35.64
CA LEU A 318 -71.69 -41.84 -34.58
C LEU A 318 -71.33 -42.02 -33.08
N HIS A 319 -71.65 -40.97 -32.30
CA HIS A 319 -72.02 -40.95 -30.87
C HIS A 319 -73.21 -41.88 -30.53
N PRO A 320 -73.68 -42.05 -29.25
CA PRO A 320 -73.10 -41.75 -27.91
C PRO A 320 -73.31 -42.90 -26.87
N LEU A 321 -72.75 -42.80 -25.63
CA LEU A 321 -73.47 -42.99 -24.35
C LEU A 321 -72.57 -43.05 -23.08
N HIS A 322 -72.91 -42.15 -22.14
CA HIS A 322 -72.94 -42.24 -20.67
C HIS A 322 -71.72 -42.64 -19.79
N ARG A 323 -71.22 -41.65 -19.04
CA ARG A 323 -71.42 -41.47 -17.56
C ARG A 323 -70.87 -40.08 -17.16
N ALA A 324 -71.70 -39.08 -16.84
CA ALA A 324 -72.22 -38.77 -15.49
C ALA A 324 -71.11 -38.57 -14.45
N GLY A 325 -70.60 -37.35 -14.27
CA GLY A 325 -70.86 -36.48 -13.10
C GLY A 325 -69.49 -35.99 -12.62
N GLN A 326 -69.19 -34.73 -12.33
CA GLN A 326 -69.91 -33.75 -11.54
C GLN A 326 -69.41 -32.34 -11.92
N ARG A 327 -70.32 -31.37 -11.83
CA ARG A 327 -70.12 -29.92 -12.02
C ARG A 327 -69.36 -29.30 -10.85
N GLN A 328 -68.58 -28.25 -11.13
CA GLN A 328 -68.73 -26.85 -10.65
C GLN A 328 -67.39 -26.12 -10.85
N HIS A 329 -67.31 -25.10 -11.73
CA HIS A 329 -67.30 -23.65 -11.40
C HIS A 329 -66.16 -23.28 -10.42
N LEU A 330 -65.19 -22.40 -10.74
CA LEU A 330 -65.30 -21.04 -11.25
C LEU A 330 -63.94 -20.52 -11.80
N CYS A 331 -64.02 -19.50 -12.68
CA CYS A 331 -62.99 -18.50 -13.02
C CYS A 331 -62.33 -17.90 -11.75
N THR A 332 -61.18 -17.22 -11.76
CA THR A 332 -60.89 -15.96 -12.49
C THR A 332 -59.48 -15.48 -12.12
N ALA A 333 -58.90 -14.65 -13.01
CA ALA A 333 -57.80 -13.69 -12.84
C ALA A 333 -56.37 -14.22 -12.68
#